data_AF-A0A2W6CWZ5-F1
#
_entry.id   AF-A0A2W6CWZ5-F1
#
_cell.length_a   1.000
_cell.length_b   1.000
_cell.length_c   1.000
_cell.angle_alpha   90.00
_cell.angle_beta   90.00
_cell.angle_gamma   90.00
#
_symmetry.space_group_name_H-M   'P 1'
#
loop_
_entity.id
_entity.type
_entity.pdbx_description
1 polymer ?
#
loop_
_entity_poly.entity_id
_entity_poly.type
_entity_poly.pdbx_seq_one_letter_code
_entity_poly.pdbx_strand_id
1 'polypeptide(L)'
;VMACHLSGVPTAVATCGTAFGADHISVLRRLLMDQDEFRGEVIFTFDGDEAGQKAAMRAFDDDQRFVSQTFVAVEPSGKDPCELRQAHGDAAVRDLIGRREPLFAFALRTTLKKYDLETVEGRVAALDKAAPMVARIRHLDKRPEYARLLAGSLGMEVEVVLRRVNELASGRRPTAQGESRPSPADPNLLREREALKLALQAPVFAGPVFDAVDETAYTHPNYVALRLALAAAGGASAGVAGPVWMDKVAAACTDDVTRGIVAELAVEPLLIDGEPDVAYVSSVMSRVQEMAVTRQVVQLKSKLQRVNPLEQPDRYTRLFGELIAMEQYARALREKGIEGL
;
A
#
# COMPACT_ATOMS: atom_id res chain seq x y z
N VAL A 1 -5.58 17.25 -37.18
CA VAL A 1 -6.77 16.53 -37.72
C VAL A 1 -6.62 16.17 -39.19
N MET A 2 -6.56 17.14 -40.11
CA MET A 2 -6.52 16.86 -41.56
C MET A 2 -5.37 15.91 -41.97
N ALA A 3 -4.16 16.11 -41.43
CA ALA A 3 -3.02 15.22 -41.69
C ALA A 3 -3.31 13.77 -41.27
N CYS A 4 -3.87 13.55 -40.07
CA CYS A 4 -4.26 12.22 -39.60
C CYS A 4 -5.29 11.56 -40.52
N HIS A 5 -6.30 12.30 -40.96
CA HIS A 5 -7.32 11.78 -41.88
C HIS A 5 -6.71 11.37 -43.23
N LEU A 6 -5.86 12.23 -43.81
CA LEU A 6 -5.14 11.93 -45.05
C LEU A 6 -4.22 10.72 -44.91
N SER A 7 -3.64 10.51 -43.73
CA SER A 7 -2.79 9.36 -43.42
C SER A 7 -3.55 8.08 -43.06
N GLY A 8 -4.88 8.05 -43.19
CA GLY A 8 -5.71 6.87 -42.94
C GLY A 8 -6.13 6.68 -41.48
N VAL A 9 -6.10 7.74 -40.67
CA VAL A 9 -6.63 7.80 -39.30
C VAL A 9 -7.88 8.70 -39.28
N PRO A 10 -9.05 8.19 -39.74
CA PRO A 10 -10.26 9.01 -39.94
C PRO A 10 -10.98 9.37 -38.64
N THR A 11 -10.54 8.83 -37.50
CA THR A 11 -11.14 9.05 -36.18
C THR A 11 -10.54 10.25 -35.43
N ALA A 12 -9.58 10.95 -36.04
CA ALA A 12 -8.91 12.08 -35.38
C ALA A 12 -9.86 13.29 -35.24
N VAL A 13 -9.89 13.85 -34.03
CA VAL A 13 -10.62 15.08 -33.67
C VAL A 13 -9.69 16.02 -32.90
N ALA A 14 -10.06 17.30 -32.76
CA ALA A 14 -9.30 18.28 -31.99
C ALA A 14 -10.23 19.26 -31.26
N THR A 15 -9.73 19.89 -30.19
CA THR A 15 -10.43 20.98 -29.52
C THR A 15 -10.32 22.26 -30.36
N CYS A 16 -11.39 23.06 -30.39
CA CYS A 16 -11.42 24.31 -31.15
C CYS A 16 -10.87 25.48 -30.31
N GLY A 17 -9.55 25.60 -30.21
CA GLY A 17 -8.89 26.76 -29.55
C GLY A 17 -9.02 26.80 -28.03
N THR A 18 -9.42 25.69 -27.41
CA THR A 18 -9.55 25.56 -25.96
C THR A 18 -8.71 24.40 -25.44
N ALA A 19 -8.32 24.48 -24.17
CA ALA A 19 -7.70 23.36 -23.49
C ALA A 19 -8.68 22.19 -23.38
N PHE A 20 -8.16 20.97 -23.51
CA PHE A 20 -8.94 19.77 -23.21
C PHE A 20 -9.37 19.77 -21.73
N GLY A 21 -10.60 19.33 -21.45
CA GLY A 21 -11.21 19.46 -20.12
C GLY A 21 -12.46 18.60 -19.95
N ALA A 22 -13.10 18.70 -18.77
CA ALA A 22 -14.19 17.82 -18.34
C ALA A 22 -15.36 17.71 -19.33
N ASP A 23 -15.76 18.80 -19.99
CA ASP A 23 -16.86 18.78 -20.95
C ASP A 23 -16.53 17.92 -22.19
N HIS A 24 -15.29 17.99 -22.68
CA HIS A 24 -14.81 17.16 -23.78
C HIS A 24 -14.77 15.68 -23.38
N ILE A 25 -14.35 15.38 -22.15
CA ILE A 25 -14.35 14.01 -21.59
C ILE A 25 -15.78 13.46 -21.54
N SER A 26 -16.76 14.27 -21.10
CA SER A 26 -18.17 13.88 -21.03
C SER A 26 -18.73 13.48 -22.41
N VAL A 27 -18.40 14.25 -23.45
CA VAL A 27 -18.81 13.93 -24.84
C VAL A 27 -18.15 12.64 -25.33
N LEU A 28 -16.84 12.48 -25.16
CA LEU A 28 -16.13 11.27 -25.55
C LEU A 28 -16.68 10.04 -24.82
N ARG A 29 -17.00 10.18 -23.53
CA ARG A 29 -17.59 9.12 -22.72
C ARG A 29 -18.92 8.66 -23.27
N ARG A 30 -19.84 9.59 -23.58
CA ARG A 30 -21.14 9.28 -24.16
C ARG A 30 -21.00 8.53 -25.50
N LEU A 31 -19.99 8.87 -26.30
CA LEU A 31 -19.76 8.22 -27.59
C LEU A 31 -19.10 6.84 -27.47
N LEU A 32 -18.31 6.60 -26.42
CA LEU A 32 -17.47 5.39 -26.28
C LEU A 32 -17.98 4.37 -25.25
N MET A 33 -18.83 4.77 -24.29
CA MET A 33 -19.25 3.93 -23.16
C MET A 33 -20.71 3.47 -23.18
N ASP A 34 -21.56 3.92 -24.12
CA ASP A 34 -22.98 3.52 -24.22
C ASP A 34 -23.19 2.20 -25.02
N GLN A 35 -22.12 1.51 -25.41
CA GLN A 35 -22.18 0.26 -26.16
C GLN A 35 -21.33 -0.80 -25.43
N ASP A 36 -21.99 -1.67 -24.66
CA ASP A 36 -21.36 -2.72 -23.81
C ASP A 36 -20.45 -3.71 -24.57
N GLU A 37 -20.42 -3.64 -25.90
CA GLU A 37 -19.71 -4.58 -26.78
C GLU A 37 -18.39 -4.05 -27.36
N PHE A 38 -18.15 -2.73 -27.39
CA PHE A 38 -16.92 -2.14 -27.92
C PHE A 38 -16.22 -1.24 -26.90
N ARG A 39 -15.13 -1.76 -26.34
CA ARG A 39 -14.18 -1.01 -25.50
C ARG A 39 -13.38 -0.04 -26.38
N GLY A 40 -13.95 1.12 -26.69
CA GLY A 40 -13.26 2.17 -27.44
C GLY A 40 -12.02 2.68 -26.70
N GLU A 41 -10.94 2.94 -27.43
CA GLU A 41 -9.70 3.52 -26.88
C GLU A 41 -9.59 4.98 -27.28
N VAL A 42 -9.10 5.82 -26.36
CA VAL A 42 -8.80 7.22 -26.66
C VAL A 42 -7.30 7.40 -26.71
N ILE A 43 -6.81 7.89 -27.85
CA ILE A 43 -5.39 8.12 -28.09
C ILE A 43 -5.17 9.62 -28.19
N PHE A 44 -4.49 10.18 -27.21
CA PHE A 44 -4.05 11.56 -27.27
C PHE A 44 -2.77 11.66 -28.09
N THR A 45 -2.80 12.50 -29.12
CA THR A 45 -1.59 12.95 -29.80
C THR A 45 -1.41 14.42 -29.46
N PHE A 46 -0.27 14.75 -28.88
CA PHE A 46 0.09 16.13 -28.55
C PHE A 46 1.34 16.52 -29.32
N ASP A 47 1.52 17.82 -29.54
CA ASP A 47 2.83 18.36 -29.90
C ASP A 47 3.81 17.91 -28.81
N GLY A 48 5.00 17.42 -29.18
CA GLY A 48 5.93 16.87 -28.20
C GLY A 48 6.58 17.92 -27.28
N ASP A 49 5.99 19.10 -27.21
CA ASP A 49 6.41 20.22 -26.38
C ASP A 49 5.95 20.08 -24.92
N GLU A 50 6.47 20.96 -24.07
CA GLU A 50 6.16 20.97 -22.64
C GLU A 50 4.67 21.28 -22.35
N ALA A 51 3.97 21.92 -23.30
CA ALA A 51 2.56 22.29 -23.19
C ALA A 51 1.65 21.07 -23.42
N GLY A 52 1.95 20.25 -24.43
CA GLY A 52 1.27 18.99 -24.73
C GLY A 52 1.37 17.99 -23.58
N GLN A 53 2.55 17.89 -22.96
CA GLN A 53 2.74 17.04 -21.78
C GLN A 53 1.93 17.54 -20.57
N LYS A 54 1.85 18.86 -20.35
CA LYS A 54 1.00 19.45 -19.29
C LYS A 54 -0.48 19.20 -19.55
N ALA A 55 -0.93 19.24 -20.81
CA ALA A 55 -2.30 18.92 -21.18
C ALA A 55 -2.64 17.44 -20.92
N ALA A 56 -1.72 16.52 -21.25
CA ALA A 56 -1.86 15.09 -20.94
C ALA A 56 -1.99 14.84 -19.42
N MET A 57 -1.19 15.53 -18.61
CA MET A 57 -1.24 15.45 -17.16
C MET A 57 -2.51 16.05 -16.56
N ARG A 58 -3.05 17.13 -17.13
CA ARG A 58 -4.35 17.68 -16.71
C ARG A 58 -5.50 16.72 -17.03
N ALA A 59 -5.48 16.11 -18.21
CA ALA A 59 -6.47 15.09 -18.59
C ALA A 59 -6.43 13.87 -17.64
N PHE A 60 -5.25 13.56 -17.09
CA PHE A 60 -5.10 12.52 -16.07
C PHE A 60 -5.73 12.89 -14.71
N ASP A 61 -5.70 14.16 -14.30
CA ASP A 61 -6.18 14.60 -12.99
C ASP A 61 -7.72 14.68 -12.89
N ASP A 62 -8.40 14.96 -14.00
CA ASP A 62 -9.82 15.32 -14.03
C ASP A 62 -10.80 14.12 -13.99
N ASP A 63 -10.46 12.91 -14.48
CA ASP A 63 -11.38 11.75 -14.38
C ASP A 63 -10.72 10.35 -14.47
N GLN A 64 -10.74 9.62 -13.35
CA GLN A 64 -10.15 8.28 -13.22
C GLN A 64 -10.92 7.13 -13.90
N ARG A 65 -12.20 7.32 -14.28
CA ARG A 65 -12.96 6.27 -15.00
C ARG A 65 -12.54 6.15 -16.46
N PHE A 66 -12.00 7.22 -17.02
CA PHE A 66 -11.54 7.32 -18.41
C PHE A 66 -10.11 6.75 -18.62
N VAL A 67 -9.28 6.79 -17.58
CA VAL A 67 -7.85 6.44 -17.64
C VAL A 67 -7.56 4.99 -18.04
N SER A 68 -8.49 4.06 -17.83
CA SER A 68 -8.22 2.63 -18.12
C SER A 68 -8.14 2.29 -19.61
N GLN A 69 -8.66 3.16 -20.49
CA GLN A 69 -8.67 3.03 -21.96
C GLN A 69 -8.02 4.23 -22.65
N THR A 70 -7.20 4.97 -21.92
CA THR A 70 -6.54 6.18 -22.43
C THR A 70 -5.07 5.93 -22.70
N PHE A 71 -4.64 6.29 -23.91
CA PHE A 71 -3.29 6.18 -24.39
C PHE A 71 -2.77 7.52 -24.87
N VAL A 72 -1.47 7.63 -24.98
CA VAL A 72 -0.78 8.78 -25.56
C VAL A 72 0.18 8.31 -26.64
N ALA A 73 0.24 9.05 -27.73
CA ALA A 73 1.19 8.88 -28.81
C ALA A 73 1.97 10.20 -28.94
N VAL A 74 3.24 10.17 -28.53
CA VAL A 74 4.16 11.32 -28.61
C VAL A 74 5.33 10.92 -29.49
N GLU A 75 5.64 11.77 -30.47
CA GLU A 75 6.77 11.56 -31.37
C GLU A 75 8.09 11.97 -30.66
N PRO A 76 9.13 11.12 -30.65
CA PRO A 76 10.37 11.39 -29.91
C PRO A 76 11.12 12.67 -30.31
N SER A 77 11.07 13.08 -31.58
CA SER A 77 11.68 14.32 -32.06
C SER A 77 10.83 15.58 -31.80
N GLY A 78 9.66 15.42 -31.18
CA GLY A 78 8.77 16.51 -30.80
C GLY A 78 7.77 16.94 -31.88
N LYS A 79 7.79 16.31 -33.05
CA LYS A 79 6.95 16.69 -34.20
C LYS A 79 5.49 16.38 -33.96
N ASP A 80 4.63 17.26 -34.45
CA ASP A 80 3.20 16.98 -34.51
C ASP A 80 2.87 15.97 -35.64
N PRO A 81 1.64 15.42 -35.71
CA PRO A 81 1.25 14.52 -36.80
C PRO A 81 1.34 15.15 -38.21
N CYS A 82 1.24 16.48 -38.34
CA CYS A 82 1.32 17.18 -39.61
C CYS A 82 2.76 17.25 -40.12
N GLU A 83 3.69 17.67 -39.26
CA GLU A 83 5.13 17.73 -39.47
C GLU A 83 5.71 16.34 -39.66
N LEU A 84 5.28 15.36 -38.86
CA LEU A 84 5.67 13.96 -39.01
C LEU A 84 5.26 13.43 -40.38
N ARG A 85 4.04 13.72 -40.82
CA ARG A 85 3.57 13.36 -42.16
C ARG A 85 4.36 14.04 -43.26
N GLN A 86 4.64 15.35 -43.13
CA GLN A 86 5.40 16.10 -44.12
C GLN A 86 6.84 15.57 -44.24
N ALA A 87 7.47 15.18 -43.13
CA ALA A 87 8.85 14.72 -43.11
C ALA A 87 9.00 13.23 -43.49
N HIS A 88 8.06 12.37 -43.09
CA HIS A 88 8.22 10.91 -43.14
C HIS A 88 7.05 10.18 -43.81
N GLY A 89 6.06 10.91 -44.32
CA GLY A 89 4.91 10.37 -45.04
C GLY A 89 3.80 9.81 -44.17
N ASP A 90 2.75 9.30 -44.82
CA ASP A 90 1.52 8.86 -44.17
C ASP A 90 1.70 7.63 -43.26
N ALA A 91 2.62 6.73 -43.60
CA ALA A 91 2.91 5.55 -42.79
C ALA A 91 3.44 5.91 -41.40
N ALA A 92 4.25 6.98 -41.30
CA ALA A 92 4.84 7.41 -40.03
C ALA A 92 3.77 7.83 -39.01
N VAL A 93 2.69 8.47 -39.46
CA VAL A 93 1.57 8.85 -38.58
C VAL A 93 0.83 7.61 -38.08
N ARG A 94 0.60 6.61 -38.93
CA ARG A 94 -0.04 5.34 -38.51
C ARG A 94 0.83 4.58 -37.51
N ASP A 95 2.13 4.55 -37.75
CA ASP A 95 3.09 3.91 -36.84
C ASP A 95 3.14 4.63 -35.47
N LEU A 96 3.09 5.96 -35.45
CA LEU A 96 3.02 6.75 -34.21
C LEU A 96 1.79 6.34 -33.38
N ILE A 97 0.62 6.27 -34.00
CA ILE A 97 -0.62 5.86 -33.33
C ILE A 97 -0.60 4.38 -32.91
N GLY A 98 0.05 3.51 -33.69
CA GLY A 98 0.23 2.10 -33.36
C GLY A 98 1.15 1.86 -32.16
N ARG A 99 2.14 2.73 -31.93
CA ARG A 99 3.10 2.67 -30.82
C ARG A 99 2.67 3.43 -29.58
N ARG A 100 1.39 3.78 -29.48
CA ARG A 100 0.81 4.46 -28.31
C ARG A 100 1.19 3.76 -27.00
N GLU A 101 1.46 4.54 -25.97
CA GLU A 101 1.70 4.04 -24.62
C GLU A 101 0.54 4.38 -23.69
N PRO A 102 0.27 3.59 -22.63
CA PRO A 102 -0.75 3.95 -21.64
C PRO A 102 -0.45 5.32 -21.02
N LEU A 103 -1.46 6.20 -20.94
CA LEU A 103 -1.30 7.55 -20.40
C LEU A 103 -0.69 7.54 -18.99
N PHE A 104 -1.05 6.54 -18.20
CA PHE A 104 -0.53 6.35 -16.86
C PHE A 104 0.99 6.12 -16.83
N ALA A 105 1.51 5.26 -17.70
CA ALA A 105 2.94 4.95 -17.79
C ALA A 105 3.73 6.20 -18.24
N PHE A 106 3.19 6.92 -19.22
CA PHE A 106 3.75 8.19 -19.66
C PHE A 106 3.81 9.24 -18.54
N ALA A 107 2.73 9.36 -17.77
CA ALA A 107 2.62 10.33 -16.67
C ALA A 107 3.64 10.03 -15.55
N LEU A 108 3.83 8.75 -15.20
CA LEU A 108 4.87 8.34 -14.27
C LEU A 108 6.26 8.70 -14.80
N ARG A 109 6.60 8.26 -16.03
CA ARG A 109 7.89 8.52 -16.65
C ARG A 109 8.23 10.01 -16.72
N THR A 110 7.26 10.84 -17.11
CA THR A 110 7.41 12.30 -17.19
C THR A 110 7.61 12.94 -15.82
N THR A 111 6.97 12.40 -14.77
CA THR A 111 7.16 12.86 -13.39
C THR A 111 8.56 12.50 -12.88
N LEU A 112 9.03 11.29 -13.15
CA LEU A 112 10.33 10.80 -12.70
C LEU A 112 11.51 11.57 -13.31
N LYS A 113 11.38 12.02 -14.57
CA LYS A 113 12.42 12.84 -15.25
C LYS A 113 12.79 14.14 -14.52
N LYS A 114 11.98 14.60 -13.57
CA LYS A 114 12.23 15.83 -12.80
C LYS A 114 13.17 15.62 -11.60
N TYR A 115 13.57 14.39 -11.33
CA TYR A 115 14.34 14.01 -10.16
C TYR A 115 15.62 13.28 -10.56
N ASP A 116 16.67 13.44 -9.76
CA ASP A 116 17.91 12.69 -9.91
C ASP A 116 17.80 11.33 -9.22
N LEU A 117 17.53 10.28 -10.00
CA LEU A 117 17.30 8.93 -9.50
C LEU A 117 18.59 8.19 -9.09
N GLU A 118 19.78 8.76 -9.35
CA GLU A 118 21.05 8.21 -8.89
C GLU A 118 21.26 8.46 -7.39
N THR A 119 20.64 9.53 -6.86
CA THR A 119 20.70 9.89 -5.43
C THR A 119 19.59 9.21 -4.62
N VAL A 120 19.84 8.96 -3.33
CA VAL A 120 18.82 8.42 -2.42
C VAL A 120 17.69 9.43 -2.25
N GLU A 121 18.03 10.70 -2.06
CA GLU A 121 17.11 11.82 -1.87
C GLU A 121 16.20 12.00 -3.08
N GLY A 122 16.75 11.93 -4.29
CA GLY A 122 15.98 12.06 -5.52
C GLY A 122 15.05 10.87 -5.76
N ARG A 123 15.47 9.63 -5.44
CA ARG A 123 14.58 8.45 -5.47
C ARG A 123 13.41 8.59 -4.49
N VAL A 124 13.67 9.03 -3.27
CA VAL A 124 12.62 9.23 -2.26
C VAL A 124 11.66 10.35 -2.67
N ALA A 125 12.18 11.48 -3.13
CA ALA A 125 11.35 12.60 -3.59
C ALA A 125 10.50 12.22 -4.82
N ALA A 126 11.07 11.45 -5.74
CA ALA A 126 10.36 10.91 -6.89
C ALA A 126 9.25 9.93 -6.48
N LEU A 127 9.52 9.04 -5.52
CA LEU A 127 8.53 8.13 -4.95
C LEU A 127 7.37 8.89 -4.32
N ASP A 128 7.64 9.91 -3.51
CA ASP A 128 6.60 10.71 -2.84
C ASP A 128 5.71 11.46 -3.85
N LYS A 129 6.27 11.84 -5.00
CA LYS A 129 5.48 12.49 -6.06
C LYS A 129 4.69 11.50 -6.91
N ALA A 130 5.25 10.33 -7.20
CA ALA A 130 4.67 9.35 -8.12
C ALA A 130 3.70 8.36 -7.44
N ALA A 131 3.94 7.97 -6.20
CA ALA A 131 3.10 7.02 -5.46
C ALA A 131 1.62 7.46 -5.33
N PRO A 132 1.28 8.75 -5.13
CA PRO A 132 -0.12 9.22 -5.13
C PRO A 132 -0.84 8.95 -6.46
N MET A 133 -0.12 8.99 -7.59
CA MET A 133 -0.70 8.70 -8.90
C MET A 133 -1.13 7.23 -8.97
N VAL A 134 -0.29 6.31 -8.47
CA VAL A 134 -0.58 4.86 -8.44
C VAL A 134 -1.69 4.55 -7.44
N ALA A 135 -1.69 5.20 -6.28
CA ALA A 135 -2.70 5.04 -5.25
C ALA A 135 -4.11 5.42 -5.74
N ARG A 136 -4.19 6.41 -6.65
CA ARG A 136 -5.43 6.90 -7.27
C ARG A 136 -6.03 5.97 -8.33
N ILE A 137 -5.34 4.91 -8.77
CA ILE A 137 -5.88 3.95 -9.75
C ILE A 137 -7.11 3.25 -9.16
N ARG A 138 -8.26 3.22 -9.84
CA ARG A 138 -9.48 2.55 -9.31
C ARG A 138 -9.43 1.02 -9.43
N HIS A 139 -8.82 0.52 -10.50
CA HIS A 139 -8.66 -0.91 -10.77
C HIS A 139 -7.61 -1.52 -9.84
N LEU A 140 -8.08 -2.21 -8.79
CA LEU A 140 -7.24 -2.78 -7.72
C LEU A 140 -6.25 -3.82 -8.24
N ASP A 141 -6.61 -4.54 -9.30
CA ASP A 141 -5.79 -5.51 -10.02
C ASP A 141 -4.59 -4.87 -10.74
N LYS A 142 -4.75 -3.63 -11.23
CA LYS A 142 -3.68 -2.91 -11.95
C LYS A 142 -2.68 -2.22 -11.02
N ARG A 143 -3.07 -1.91 -9.77
CA ARG A 143 -2.21 -1.19 -8.81
C ARG A 143 -0.87 -1.90 -8.56
N PRO A 144 -0.83 -3.22 -8.28
CA PRO A 144 0.43 -3.89 -8.00
C PRO A 144 1.39 -3.88 -9.20
N GLU A 145 0.87 -4.01 -10.42
CA GLU A 145 1.65 -3.97 -11.65
C GLU A 145 2.30 -2.59 -11.87
N TYR A 146 1.53 -1.51 -11.70
CA TYR A 146 2.06 -0.15 -11.79
C TYR A 146 3.01 0.20 -10.64
N ALA A 147 2.79 -0.33 -9.44
CA ALA A 147 3.74 -0.18 -8.34
C ALA A 147 5.06 -0.90 -8.65
N ARG A 148 5.02 -2.08 -9.29
CA ARG A 148 6.23 -2.79 -9.74
C ARG A 148 6.98 -2.03 -10.84
N LEU A 149 6.25 -1.47 -11.81
CA LEU A 149 6.82 -0.59 -12.84
C LEU A 149 7.52 0.64 -12.22
N LEU A 150 6.87 1.28 -11.25
CA LEU A 150 7.42 2.42 -10.53
C LEU A 150 8.67 2.03 -9.73
N ALA A 151 8.65 0.90 -9.03
CA ALA A 151 9.80 0.38 -8.29
C ALA A 151 11.00 0.12 -9.21
N GLY A 152 10.78 -0.52 -10.36
CA GLY A 152 11.83 -0.74 -11.36
C GLY A 152 12.41 0.57 -11.92
N SER A 153 11.56 1.57 -12.15
CA SER A 153 12.01 2.88 -12.65
C SER A 153 12.80 3.67 -11.59
N LEU A 154 12.48 3.49 -10.31
CA LEU A 154 13.16 4.12 -9.18
C LEU A 154 14.40 3.34 -8.72
N GLY A 155 14.61 2.09 -9.15
CA GLY A 155 15.64 1.22 -8.57
C GLY A 155 15.40 0.89 -7.09
N MET A 156 14.14 0.80 -6.67
CA MET A 156 13.75 0.53 -5.28
C MET A 156 13.13 -0.87 -5.12
N GLU A 157 13.18 -1.40 -3.91
CA GLU A 157 12.47 -2.64 -3.56
C GLU A 157 10.96 -2.49 -3.75
N VAL A 158 10.36 -3.45 -4.46
CA VAL A 158 8.93 -3.43 -4.82
C VAL A 158 8.04 -3.35 -3.57
N GLU A 159 8.41 -4.03 -2.50
CA GLU A 159 7.67 -4.02 -1.22
C GLU A 159 7.63 -2.63 -0.58
N VAL A 160 8.69 -1.82 -0.73
CA VAL A 160 8.75 -0.44 -0.20
C VAL A 160 7.78 0.45 -0.95
N VAL A 161 7.79 0.37 -2.28
CA VAL A 161 6.89 1.14 -3.15
C VAL A 161 5.43 0.72 -2.95
N LEU A 162 5.15 -0.58 -2.90
CA LEU A 162 3.80 -1.12 -2.65
C LEU A 162 3.24 -0.63 -1.32
N ARG A 163 4.05 -0.65 -0.26
CA ARG A 163 3.66 -0.12 1.05
C ARG A 163 3.26 1.35 0.96
N ARG A 164 4.11 2.16 0.34
CA ARG A 164 3.87 3.60 0.16
C ARG A 164 2.58 3.89 -0.63
N VAL A 165 2.35 3.14 -1.70
CA VAL A 165 1.14 3.24 -2.52
C VAL A 165 -0.10 2.84 -1.72
N ASN A 166 -0.03 1.76 -0.94
CA ASN A 166 -1.15 1.28 -0.12
C ASN A 166 -1.49 2.25 1.02
N GLU A 167 -0.49 2.84 1.68
CA GLU A 167 -0.67 3.92 2.66
C GLU A 167 -1.52 5.05 2.06
N LEU A 168 -1.08 5.59 0.92
CA LEU A 168 -1.77 6.68 0.23
C LEU A 168 -3.16 6.29 -0.28
N ALA A 169 -3.33 5.05 -0.78
CA ALA A 169 -4.60 4.57 -1.31
C ALA A 169 -5.66 4.37 -0.22
N SER A 170 -5.23 4.02 0.99
CA SER A 170 -6.12 3.90 2.16
C SER A 170 -6.56 5.26 2.74
N GLY A 171 -6.10 6.38 2.16
CA GLY A 171 -6.34 7.71 2.73
C GLY A 171 -5.53 7.99 4.00
N ARG A 172 -4.68 7.05 4.43
CA ARG A 172 -3.65 7.28 5.44
C ARG A 172 -2.57 8.16 4.80
N ARG A 173 -2.72 9.48 4.95
CA ARG A 173 -1.53 10.36 4.95
C ARG A 173 -0.51 9.73 5.91
N PRO A 174 0.80 9.83 5.63
CA PRO A 174 1.77 9.70 6.70
C PRO A 174 1.57 10.92 7.61
N THR A 175 0.56 10.88 8.47
CA THR A 175 0.68 11.59 9.74
C THR A 175 1.94 11.04 10.36
N ALA A 176 2.80 11.93 10.85
CA ALA A 176 3.92 11.59 11.69
C ALA A 176 3.55 10.38 12.55
N GLN A 177 4.41 9.36 12.54
CA GLN A 177 4.15 8.00 13.04
C GLN A 177 3.95 7.93 14.59
N GLY A 178 3.35 8.95 15.22
CA GLY A 178 3.00 9.00 16.63
C GLY A 178 1.59 9.51 16.96
N GLU A 179 0.71 9.84 16.00
CA GLU A 179 -0.55 10.56 16.35
C GLU A 179 -1.88 9.91 15.94
N SER A 180 -1.95 8.97 15.00
CA SER A 180 -3.24 8.33 14.69
C SER A 180 -3.54 7.25 15.74
N ARG A 181 -4.52 7.48 16.61
CA ARG A 181 -5.03 6.43 17.51
C ARG A 181 -5.56 5.22 16.72
N PRO A 182 -5.31 3.98 17.18
CA PRO A 182 -5.83 2.78 16.56
C PRO A 182 -7.37 2.81 16.60
N SER A 183 -8.02 2.55 15.47
CA SER A 183 -9.48 2.47 15.42
C SER A 183 -9.97 1.25 16.20
N PRO A 184 -10.87 1.40 17.18
CA PRO A 184 -11.43 0.27 17.93
C PRO A 184 -12.18 -0.74 17.05
N ALA A 185 -12.68 -0.30 15.89
CA ALA A 185 -13.45 -1.13 14.97
C ALA A 185 -12.60 -1.81 13.88
N ASP A 186 -11.27 -1.64 13.85
CA ASP A 186 -10.41 -2.28 12.84
C ASP A 186 -10.32 -3.80 13.12
N PRO A 187 -10.86 -4.67 12.25
CA PRO A 187 -10.89 -6.11 12.48
C PRO A 187 -9.51 -6.73 12.64
N ASN A 188 -8.47 -6.13 12.05
CA ASN A 188 -7.10 -6.64 12.12
C ASN A 188 -6.46 -6.37 13.48
N LEU A 189 -6.96 -5.37 14.21
CA LEU A 189 -6.40 -4.91 15.49
C LEU A 189 -7.21 -5.39 16.69
N LEU A 190 -8.39 -5.98 16.49
CA LEU A 190 -9.26 -6.45 17.56
C LEU A 190 -8.54 -7.41 18.52
N ARG A 191 -7.77 -8.36 18.00
CA ARG A 191 -7.07 -9.36 18.83
C ARG A 191 -5.88 -8.76 19.59
N GLU A 192 -5.12 -7.88 18.94
CA GLU A 192 -4.04 -7.12 19.58
C GLU A 192 -4.59 -6.24 20.72
N ARG A 193 -5.71 -5.55 20.46
CA ARG A 193 -6.41 -4.71 21.42
C ARG A 193 -6.92 -5.50 22.61
N GLU A 194 -7.56 -6.64 22.35
CA GLU A 194 -8.07 -7.53 23.40
C GLU A 194 -6.93 -8.03 24.32
N ALA A 195 -5.79 -8.42 23.75
CA ALA A 195 -4.63 -8.82 24.53
C ALA A 195 -4.11 -7.69 25.44
N LEU A 196 -4.07 -6.46 24.94
CA LEU A 196 -3.65 -5.29 25.73
C LEU A 196 -4.66 -4.94 26.83
N LYS A 197 -5.97 -5.08 26.58
CA LYS A 197 -7.00 -4.94 27.62
C LYS A 197 -6.82 -5.98 28.72
N LEU A 198 -6.57 -7.25 28.36
CA LEU A 198 -6.32 -8.30 29.34
C LEU A 198 -5.09 -8.03 30.20
N ALA A 199 -4.00 -7.51 29.62
CA ALA A 199 -2.80 -7.13 30.38
C ALA A 199 -3.03 -5.95 31.34
N LEU A 200 -3.91 -5.02 30.99
CA LEU A 200 -4.24 -3.86 31.81
C LEU A 200 -5.27 -4.20 32.89
N GLN A 201 -6.37 -4.84 32.52
CA GLN A 201 -7.53 -5.08 33.39
C GLN A 201 -7.39 -6.36 34.23
N ALA A 202 -6.73 -7.38 33.69
CA ALA A 202 -6.62 -8.71 34.27
C ALA A 202 -5.16 -9.23 34.33
N PRO A 203 -4.17 -8.44 34.83
CA PRO A 203 -2.76 -8.80 34.81
C PRO A 203 -2.46 -10.11 35.57
N VAL A 204 -3.25 -10.44 36.60
CA VAL A 204 -3.09 -11.69 37.38
C VAL A 204 -3.34 -12.93 36.51
N PHE A 205 -4.28 -12.87 35.58
CA PHE A 205 -4.56 -13.97 34.65
C PHE A 205 -3.67 -13.90 33.40
N ALA A 206 -3.40 -12.68 32.92
CA ALA A 206 -2.64 -12.44 31.70
C ALA A 206 -1.13 -12.64 31.85
N GLY A 207 -0.57 -12.35 33.03
CA GLY A 207 0.86 -12.14 33.28
C GLY A 207 1.80 -13.04 32.49
N PRO A 208 1.91 -14.34 32.85
CA PRO A 208 2.91 -15.21 32.25
C PRO A 208 2.77 -15.38 30.73
N VAL A 209 1.53 -15.39 30.23
CA VAL A 209 1.25 -15.66 28.81
C VAL A 209 1.42 -14.39 27.99
N PHE A 210 1.01 -13.23 28.52
CA PHE A 210 1.17 -11.93 27.87
C PHE A 210 2.64 -11.52 27.80
N ASP A 211 3.38 -11.67 28.91
CA ASP A 211 4.79 -11.25 28.96
C ASP A 211 5.68 -12.07 28.01
N ALA A 212 5.26 -13.30 27.67
CA ALA A 212 5.91 -14.15 26.68
C ALA A 212 5.66 -13.73 25.22
N VAL A 213 4.63 -12.92 24.95
CA VAL A 213 4.34 -12.36 23.62
C VAL A 213 5.15 -11.09 23.44
N ASP A 214 6.06 -11.09 22.46
CA ASP A 214 6.94 -9.96 22.17
C ASP A 214 6.22 -8.81 21.42
N GLU A 215 6.88 -7.66 21.33
CA GLU A 215 6.34 -6.46 20.68
C GLU A 215 6.14 -6.62 19.16
N THR A 216 6.85 -7.56 18.51
CA THR A 216 6.69 -7.84 17.06
C THR A 216 5.37 -8.54 16.73
N ALA A 217 4.66 -9.02 17.76
CA ALA A 217 3.31 -9.53 17.62
C ALA A 217 2.28 -8.44 17.31
N TYR A 218 2.59 -7.18 17.63
CA TYR A 218 1.73 -6.02 17.42
C TYR A 218 2.08 -5.30 16.12
N THR A 219 1.05 -4.86 15.38
CA THR A 219 1.23 -4.22 14.07
C THR A 219 1.05 -2.72 14.11
N HIS A 220 0.24 -2.22 15.04
CA HIS A 220 0.01 -0.78 15.18
C HIS A 220 1.09 -0.11 16.05
N PRO A 221 1.71 1.01 15.63
CA PRO A 221 2.78 1.67 16.38
C PRO A 221 2.44 1.98 17.84
N ASN A 222 1.24 2.49 18.10
CA ASN A 222 0.81 2.79 19.48
C ASN A 222 0.58 1.53 20.34
N TYR A 223 0.28 0.37 19.74
CA TYR A 223 0.17 -0.89 20.46
C TYR A 223 1.54 -1.50 20.74
N VAL A 224 2.49 -1.34 19.80
CA VAL A 224 3.91 -1.65 20.04
C VAL A 224 4.43 -0.78 21.19
N ALA A 225 4.19 0.54 21.16
CA ALA A 225 4.58 1.46 22.22
C ALA A 225 3.96 1.09 23.57
N LEU A 226 2.66 0.75 23.60
CA LEU A 226 2.00 0.29 24.81
C LEU A 226 2.57 -1.04 25.33
N ARG A 227 2.86 -2.00 24.45
CA ARG A 227 3.48 -3.27 24.84
C ARG A 227 4.85 -3.06 25.47
N LEU A 228 5.64 -2.11 24.95
CA LEU A 228 6.93 -1.71 25.51
C LEU A 228 6.76 -1.00 26.86
N ALA A 229 5.76 -0.11 26.99
CA ALA A 229 5.45 0.56 28.26
C ALA A 229 5.02 -0.44 29.35
N LEU A 230 4.20 -1.45 29.00
CA LEU A 230 3.81 -2.54 29.88
C LEU A 230 5.04 -3.35 30.35
N ALA A 231 5.98 -3.63 29.45
CA ALA A 231 7.25 -4.28 29.81
C ALA A 231 8.07 -3.41 30.78
N ALA A 232 8.21 -2.12 30.47
CA ALA A 232 8.98 -1.17 31.27
C ALA A 232 8.36 -0.93 32.67
N ALA A 233 7.05 -1.08 32.80
CA ALA A 233 6.34 -1.02 34.08
C ALA A 233 6.55 -2.27 34.96
N GLY A 234 7.22 -3.31 34.44
CA GLY A 234 7.53 -4.56 35.14
C GLY A 234 6.85 -5.81 34.56
N GLY A 235 6.10 -5.67 33.47
CA GLY A 235 5.30 -6.76 32.89
C GLY A 235 4.00 -7.01 33.65
N ALA A 236 3.06 -7.71 33.01
CA ALA A 236 1.80 -8.09 33.64
C ALA A 236 2.00 -9.09 34.81
N SER A 237 3.14 -9.80 34.83
CA SER A 237 3.54 -10.70 35.92
C SER A 237 4.10 -9.99 37.16
N ALA A 238 4.17 -8.65 37.18
CA ALA A 238 4.75 -7.89 38.30
C ALA A 238 3.98 -8.02 39.64
N GLY A 239 2.83 -8.70 39.67
CA GLY A 239 2.04 -8.92 40.88
C GLY A 239 1.30 -7.66 41.38
N VAL A 240 1.19 -6.63 40.54
CA VAL A 240 0.48 -5.38 40.83
C VAL A 240 -0.74 -5.29 39.91
N ALA A 241 -1.91 -4.95 40.47
CA ALA A 241 -3.16 -4.80 39.72
C ALA A 241 -3.91 -3.52 40.14
N GLY A 242 -4.96 -3.18 39.40
CA GLY A 242 -5.82 -2.03 39.72
C GLY A 242 -5.14 -0.67 39.48
N PRO A 243 -5.55 0.39 40.20
CA PRO A 243 -5.11 1.76 39.92
C PRO A 243 -3.58 1.96 39.95
N VAL A 244 -2.90 1.30 40.89
CA VAL A 244 -1.43 1.37 41.01
C VAL A 244 -0.73 0.78 39.78
N TRP A 245 -1.30 -0.25 39.18
CA TRP A 245 -0.80 -0.82 37.93
C TRP A 245 -0.97 0.17 36.78
N MET A 246 -2.16 0.76 36.64
CA MET A 246 -2.45 1.75 35.61
C MET A 246 -1.52 2.96 35.67
N ASP A 247 -1.27 3.48 36.88
CA ASP A 247 -0.36 4.61 37.09
C ASP A 247 1.07 4.28 36.67
N LYS A 248 1.55 3.06 36.99
CA LYS A 248 2.88 2.59 36.56
C LYS A 248 2.99 2.50 35.04
N VAL A 249 2.00 1.92 34.38
CA VAL A 249 1.99 1.79 32.91
C VAL A 249 1.89 3.17 32.24
N ALA A 250 1.05 4.05 32.76
CA ALA A 250 0.90 5.43 32.26
C ALA A 250 2.18 6.25 32.42
N ALA A 251 2.93 6.04 33.51
CA ALA A 251 4.24 6.66 33.76
C ALA A 251 5.34 6.10 32.83
N ALA A 252 5.21 4.85 32.38
CA ALA A 252 6.13 4.23 31.43
C ALA A 252 5.87 4.60 29.96
N CYS A 253 4.74 5.27 29.65
CA CYS A 253 4.41 5.73 28.31
C CYS A 253 5.27 6.95 27.90
N THR A 254 5.88 6.87 26.72
CA THR A 254 6.75 7.93 26.17
C THR A 254 6.00 9.13 25.59
N ASP A 255 4.72 8.96 25.26
CA ASP A 255 3.90 9.95 24.58
C ASP A 255 2.46 9.98 25.14
N ASP A 256 1.80 11.13 24.99
CA ASP A 256 0.45 11.37 25.53
C ASP A 256 -0.63 10.58 24.78
N VAL A 257 -0.37 10.16 23.53
CA VAL A 257 -1.32 9.36 22.75
C VAL A 257 -1.41 7.95 23.32
N THR A 258 -0.27 7.30 23.55
CA THR A 258 -0.17 6.00 24.20
C THR A 258 -0.75 6.05 25.62
N ARG A 259 -0.49 7.11 26.38
CA ARG A 259 -1.09 7.31 27.72
C ARG A 259 -2.62 7.41 27.64
N GLY A 260 -3.16 8.13 26.65
CA GLY A 260 -4.59 8.20 26.39
C GLY A 260 -5.21 6.84 26.03
N ILE A 261 -4.48 6.03 25.25
CA ILE A 261 -4.91 4.66 24.90
C ILE A 261 -4.92 3.76 26.15
N VAL A 262 -3.97 3.90 27.08
CA VAL A 262 -4.00 3.15 28.35
C VAL A 262 -5.28 3.43 29.12
N ALA A 263 -5.65 4.70 29.28
CA ALA A 263 -6.87 5.09 29.98
C ALA A 263 -8.14 4.55 29.28
N GLU A 264 -8.15 4.53 27.95
CA GLU A 264 -9.24 3.98 27.13
C GLU A 264 -9.36 2.46 27.31
N LEU A 265 -8.26 1.74 27.14
CA LEU A 265 -8.22 0.27 27.25
C LEU A 265 -8.42 -0.23 28.68
N ALA A 266 -8.16 0.60 29.70
CA ALA A 266 -8.37 0.24 31.10
C ALA A 266 -9.85 0.07 31.47
N VAL A 267 -10.76 0.70 30.71
CA VAL A 267 -12.20 0.72 31.00
C VAL A 267 -13.07 0.13 29.89
N GLU A 268 -12.49 -0.13 28.72
CA GLU A 268 -13.23 -0.73 27.61
C GLU A 268 -13.63 -2.19 27.93
N PRO A 269 -14.89 -2.60 27.72
CA PRO A 269 -15.33 -3.97 27.95
C PRO A 269 -14.50 -4.99 27.15
N LEU A 270 -14.24 -6.15 27.75
CA LEU A 270 -13.68 -7.31 27.04
C LEU A 270 -14.69 -7.87 26.04
N LEU A 271 -14.22 -8.65 25.07
CA LEU A 271 -15.09 -9.29 24.06
C LEU A 271 -15.91 -10.47 24.61
N ILE A 272 -15.71 -10.83 25.87
CA ILE A 272 -16.45 -11.88 26.58
C ILE A 272 -17.50 -11.28 27.51
N ASP A 273 -18.55 -12.05 27.74
CA ASP A 273 -19.54 -11.77 28.77
C ASP A 273 -19.02 -12.29 30.13
N GLY A 274 -18.74 -11.39 31.07
CA GLY A 274 -18.32 -11.73 32.43
C GLY A 274 -16.82 -11.52 32.71
N GLU A 275 -16.29 -12.20 33.72
CA GLU A 275 -14.88 -12.10 34.12
C GLU A 275 -13.99 -13.01 33.26
N PRO A 276 -12.80 -12.55 32.84
CA PRO A 276 -11.86 -13.37 32.07
C PRO A 276 -11.29 -14.49 32.93
N ASP A 277 -11.22 -15.69 32.35
CA ASP A 277 -10.53 -16.84 32.93
C ASP A 277 -9.20 -17.14 32.21
N VAL A 278 -8.48 -18.14 32.72
CA VAL A 278 -7.18 -18.55 32.17
C VAL A 278 -7.31 -19.10 30.74
N ALA A 279 -8.42 -19.76 30.42
CA ALA A 279 -8.66 -20.35 29.11
C ALA A 279 -8.85 -19.27 28.04
N TYR A 280 -9.67 -18.26 28.35
CA TYR A 280 -9.90 -17.12 27.49
C TYR A 280 -8.62 -16.32 27.22
N VAL A 281 -7.87 -16.02 28.29
CA VAL A 281 -6.57 -15.34 28.17
C VAL A 281 -5.63 -16.12 27.25
N SER A 282 -5.51 -17.43 27.48
CA SER A 282 -4.64 -18.30 26.67
C SER A 282 -5.06 -18.34 25.20
N SER A 283 -6.37 -18.35 24.93
CA SER A 283 -6.92 -18.28 23.57
C SER A 283 -6.56 -16.98 22.87
N VAL A 284 -6.78 -15.84 23.52
CA VAL A 284 -6.46 -14.51 22.96
C VAL A 284 -4.97 -14.38 22.67
N MET A 285 -4.10 -14.75 23.62
CA MET A 285 -2.64 -14.66 23.43
C MET A 285 -2.16 -15.60 22.33
N SER A 286 -2.68 -16.84 22.27
CA SER A 286 -2.34 -17.80 21.21
C SER A 286 -2.71 -17.25 19.83
N ARG A 287 -3.83 -16.55 19.70
CA ARG A 287 -4.26 -15.95 18.44
C ARG A 287 -3.37 -14.78 18.00
N VAL A 288 -2.97 -13.91 18.93
CA VAL A 288 -2.03 -12.81 18.66
C VAL A 288 -0.67 -13.36 18.22
N GLN A 289 -0.17 -14.38 18.92
CA GLN A 289 1.09 -15.03 18.57
C GLN A 289 1.01 -15.78 17.23
N GLU A 290 -0.10 -16.46 16.93
CA GLU A 290 -0.31 -17.11 15.63
C GLU A 290 -0.20 -16.10 14.47
N MET A 291 -0.81 -14.93 14.63
CA MET A 291 -0.75 -13.87 13.62
C MET A 291 0.69 -13.39 13.41
N ALA A 292 1.48 -13.26 14.48
CA ALA A 292 2.89 -12.90 14.42
C ALA A 292 3.73 -13.94 13.67
N VAL A 293 3.61 -15.22 14.06
CA VAL A 293 4.35 -16.33 13.44
C VAL A 293 3.97 -16.49 11.97
N THR A 294 2.69 -16.31 11.63
CA THR A 294 2.23 -16.37 10.22
C THR A 294 2.91 -15.30 9.36
N ARG A 295 3.13 -14.09 9.89
CA ARG A 295 3.91 -13.05 9.18
C ARG A 295 5.36 -13.46 9.00
N GLN A 296 5.99 -14.05 10.02
CA GLN A 296 7.37 -14.55 9.93
C GLN A 296 7.50 -15.68 8.90
N VAL A 297 6.52 -16.58 8.82
CA VAL A 297 6.44 -17.63 7.77
C VAL A 297 6.44 -17.02 6.37
N VAL A 298 5.65 -15.97 6.14
CA VAL A 298 5.62 -15.27 4.83
C VAL A 298 7.00 -14.65 4.52
N GLN A 299 7.64 -14.02 5.50
CA GLN A 299 8.99 -13.46 5.33
C GLN A 299 10.04 -14.54 5.04
N LEU A 300 9.99 -15.69 5.72
CA LEU A 300 10.87 -16.83 5.48
C LEU A 300 10.67 -17.43 4.10
N LYS A 301 9.41 -17.59 3.64
CA LYS A 301 9.10 -18.03 2.27
C LYS A 301 9.69 -17.08 1.23
N SER A 302 9.53 -15.77 1.43
CA SER A 302 10.10 -14.74 0.53
C SER A 302 11.64 -14.80 0.50
N LYS A 303 12.30 -14.96 1.67
CA LYS A 303 13.75 -15.17 1.74
C LYS A 303 14.19 -16.44 1.02
N LEU A 304 13.48 -17.55 1.22
CA LEU A 304 13.79 -18.84 0.60
C LEU A 304 13.68 -18.79 -0.92
N GLN A 305 12.68 -18.08 -1.47
CA GLN A 305 12.52 -17.88 -2.92
C GLN A 305 13.68 -17.12 -3.57
N ARG A 306 14.40 -16.28 -2.81
CA ARG A 306 15.54 -15.48 -3.29
C ARG A 306 16.88 -16.21 -3.18
N VAL A 307 16.94 -17.34 -2.47
CA VAL A 307 18.16 -18.11 -2.30
C VAL A 307 18.24 -19.19 -3.38
N ASN A 308 19.31 -19.16 -4.18
CA ASN A 308 19.59 -20.21 -5.14
C ASN A 308 20.09 -21.48 -4.41
N PRO A 309 19.35 -22.59 -4.44
CA PRO A 309 19.70 -23.81 -3.69
C PRO A 309 20.98 -24.49 -4.20
N LEU A 310 21.40 -24.22 -5.45
CA LEU A 310 22.63 -24.78 -6.02
C LEU A 310 23.87 -24.00 -5.61
N GLU A 311 23.74 -22.68 -5.42
CA GLU A 311 24.86 -21.80 -5.03
C GLU A 311 25.04 -21.71 -3.51
N GLN A 312 23.95 -21.84 -2.74
CA GLN A 312 23.95 -21.64 -1.29
C GLN A 312 23.15 -22.74 -0.55
N PRO A 313 23.57 -24.02 -0.63
CA PRO A 313 22.82 -25.16 -0.08
C PRO A 313 22.62 -25.09 1.44
N ASP A 314 23.66 -24.74 2.21
CA ASP A 314 23.57 -24.66 3.68
C ASP A 314 22.58 -23.59 4.17
N ARG A 315 22.56 -22.45 3.46
CA ARG A 315 21.65 -21.34 3.76
C ARG A 315 20.21 -21.72 3.42
N TYR A 316 20.00 -22.40 2.30
CA TYR A 316 18.69 -22.90 1.91
C TYR A 316 18.14 -23.90 2.93
N THR A 317 18.93 -24.92 3.30
CA THR A 317 18.51 -25.96 4.26
C THR A 317 18.18 -25.36 5.63
N ARG A 318 18.96 -24.37 6.10
CA ARG A 318 18.67 -23.66 7.36
C ARG A 318 17.34 -22.91 7.30
N LEU A 319 17.14 -22.06 6.28
CA LEU A 319 15.91 -21.28 6.12
C LEU A 319 14.68 -22.17 5.93
N PHE A 320 14.84 -23.29 5.21
CA PHE A 320 13.78 -24.29 5.05
C PHE A 320 13.43 -24.96 6.38
N GLY A 321 14.43 -25.35 7.18
CA GLY A 321 14.20 -25.89 8.52
C GLY A 321 13.48 -24.91 9.44
N GLU A 322 13.91 -23.65 9.46
CA GLU A 322 13.23 -22.56 10.20
C GLU A 322 11.78 -22.37 9.74
N LEU A 323 11.53 -22.41 8.43
CA LEU A 323 10.19 -22.29 7.86
C LEU A 323 9.26 -23.40 8.36
N ILE A 324 9.71 -24.66 8.29
CA ILE A 324 8.91 -25.81 8.74
C ILE A 324 8.62 -25.73 10.24
N ALA A 325 9.62 -25.36 11.06
CA ALA A 325 9.44 -25.19 12.50
C ALA A 325 8.40 -24.09 12.79
N MET A 326 8.47 -22.95 12.10
CA MET A 326 7.51 -21.85 12.26
C MET A 326 6.10 -22.22 11.78
N GLU A 327 5.96 -22.99 10.70
CA GLU A 327 4.65 -23.48 10.25
C GLU A 327 4.02 -24.46 11.25
N GLN A 328 4.80 -25.38 11.82
CA GLN A 328 4.34 -26.28 12.88
C GLN A 328 3.94 -25.50 14.12
N TYR A 329 4.72 -24.49 14.50
CA TYR A 329 4.41 -23.65 15.65
C TYR A 329 3.13 -22.83 15.45
N ALA A 330 2.94 -22.22 14.28
CA ALA A 330 1.70 -21.52 13.94
C ALA A 330 0.48 -22.44 14.01
N ARG A 331 0.61 -23.69 13.55
CA ARG A 331 -0.46 -24.68 13.66
C ARG A 331 -0.81 -25.01 15.12
N ALA A 332 0.19 -25.25 15.97
CA ALA A 332 -0.03 -25.52 17.38
C ALA A 332 -0.70 -24.36 18.11
N LEU A 333 -0.33 -23.11 17.77
CA LEU A 333 -0.98 -21.91 18.31
C LEU A 333 -2.43 -21.77 17.86
N ARG A 334 -2.73 -22.13 16.61
CA ARG A 334 -4.10 -22.15 16.08
C ARG A 334 -4.97 -23.15 16.83
N GLU A 335 -4.46 -24.36 17.05
CA GLU A 335 -5.19 -25.41 17.79
C GLU A 335 -5.52 -24.94 19.21
N LYS A 336 -4.54 -24.37 19.92
CA LYS A 336 -4.74 -23.76 21.27
C LYS A 336 -5.72 -22.59 21.27
N GLY A 337 -5.71 -21.76 20.22
CA GLY A 337 -6.63 -20.62 20.10
C GLY A 337 -8.09 -21.02 19.85
N ILE A 338 -8.33 -22.24 19.35
CA ILE A 338 -9.68 -22.76 19.12
C ILE A 338 -10.24 -23.42 20.39
N GLU A 339 -9.41 -24.09 21.18
CA GLU A 339 -9.82 -24.82 22.38
C GLU A 339 -10.29 -23.94 23.56
N GLY A 340 -9.97 -22.64 23.55
CA GLY A 340 -10.36 -21.69 24.60
C GLY A 340 -11.51 -20.74 24.22
N LEU A 341 -12.36 -21.13 23.26
CA LEU A 341 -13.64 -20.48 22.92
C LEU A 341 -14.82 -21.26 23.51
#